data_AF-A0A830GNM6-F1
#
_entry.id   AF-A0A830GNM6-F1
#
_cell.length_a   1.000
_cell.length_b   1.000
_cell.length_c   1.000
_cell.angle_alpha   90.00
_cell.angle_beta   90.00
_cell.angle_gamma   90.00
#
_symmetry.space_group_name_H-M   'P 1'
#
loop_
_entity.id
_entity.type
_entity.pdbx_description
1 polymer ?
#
loop_
_entity_poly.entity_id
_entity_poly.type
_entity_poly.pdbx_seq_one_letter_code
_entity_poly.pdbx_strand_id
1 'polypeptide(L)'
;MDGRKSAYWMEQLDERIMEFIRSEGWASPRLLEGERGFSASERRIRERCMCLHYAGFIEPIHGDMYDLTSEGILYLKGDLDAEHYPEPTPSKVFKDRYATPSDWAHASVKPYW
;
A
#
# COMPACT_ATOMS: atom_id res chain seq x y z
N MET A 1 -10.56 -20.83 10.75
CA MET A 1 -9.73 -19.66 10.43
C MET A 1 -10.13 -18.59 11.43
N ASP A 2 -9.17 -18.07 12.18
CA ASP A 2 -9.39 -16.90 13.03
C ASP A 2 -9.69 -15.70 12.12
N GLY A 3 -10.53 -14.76 12.57
CA GLY A 3 -10.81 -13.55 11.78
C GLY A 3 -9.55 -12.70 11.58
N ARG A 4 -9.49 -11.90 10.52
CA ARG A 4 -8.43 -10.90 10.34
C ARG A 4 -8.41 -9.95 11.55
N LYS A 5 -7.21 -9.64 12.03
CA LYS A 5 -6.97 -8.81 13.21
C LYS A 5 -6.55 -7.41 12.77
N SER A 6 -7.54 -6.65 12.31
CA SER A 6 -7.35 -5.29 11.77
C SER A 6 -7.06 -4.30 12.89
N ALA A 7 -6.10 -3.41 12.67
CA ALA A 7 -5.81 -2.33 13.59
C ALA A 7 -6.88 -1.24 13.52
N TYR A 8 -7.04 -0.46 14.59
CA TYR A 8 -8.06 0.59 14.68
C TYR A 8 -7.99 1.66 13.57
N TRP A 9 -6.82 1.87 12.98
CA TRP A 9 -6.57 2.85 11.91
C TRP A 9 -6.85 2.30 10.50
N MET A 10 -7.04 0.98 10.38
CA MET A 10 -7.30 0.33 9.10
C MET A 10 -8.74 0.56 8.66
N GLU A 11 -8.90 0.64 7.34
CA GLU A 11 -10.18 0.79 6.68
C GLU A 11 -10.48 -0.45 5.84
N GLN A 12 -11.75 -0.75 5.59
CA GLN A 12 -12.12 -1.82 4.67
C GLN A 12 -11.45 -1.66 3.28
N LEU A 13 -11.19 -0.42 2.86
CA LEU A 13 -10.46 -0.14 1.63
C LEU A 13 -9.06 -0.75 1.61
N ASP A 14 -8.35 -0.77 2.75
CA ASP A 14 -7.00 -1.33 2.85
C ASP A 14 -6.98 -2.82 2.57
N GLU A 15 -7.93 -3.55 3.17
CA GLU A 15 -8.07 -4.97 2.95
C GLU A 15 -8.37 -5.26 1.49
N ARG A 16 -9.24 -4.47 0.85
CA ARG A 16 -9.55 -4.62 -0.58
C ARG A 16 -8.34 -4.37 -1.47
N ILE A 17 -7.52 -3.35 -1.15
CA ILE A 17 -6.27 -3.08 -1.88
C ILE A 17 -5.35 -4.30 -1.78
N MET A 18 -5.11 -4.81 -0.56
CA MET A 18 -4.24 -5.97 -0.34
C MET A 18 -4.80 -7.25 -0.99
N GLU A 19 -6.11 -7.49 -0.93
CA GLU A 19 -6.76 -8.61 -1.61
C GLU A 19 -6.59 -8.54 -3.13
N PHE A 20 -6.74 -7.35 -3.72
CA PHE A 20 -6.53 -7.15 -5.14
C PHE A 20 -5.08 -7.44 -5.51
N ILE A 21 -4.10 -6.88 -4.79
CA ILE A 21 -2.67 -7.16 -5.01
C ILE A 21 -2.39 -8.66 -4.88
N ARG A 22 -3.00 -9.35 -3.91
CA ARG A 22 -2.83 -10.81 -3.75
C ARG A 22 -3.35 -11.59 -4.96
N SER A 23 -4.45 -11.14 -5.57
CA SER A 23 -5.07 -11.78 -6.73
C SER A 23 -4.26 -11.54 -8.01
N GLU A 24 -3.88 -10.28 -8.24
CA GLU A 24 -3.34 -9.83 -9.53
C GLU A 24 -1.80 -9.69 -9.53
N GLY A 25 -1.17 -9.79 -8.37
CA GLY A 25 0.28 -9.67 -8.16
C GLY A 25 0.74 -8.25 -7.84
N TRP A 26 0.19 -7.22 -8.48
CA TRP A 26 0.53 -5.83 -8.18
C TRP A 26 -0.66 -4.90 -8.44
N ALA A 27 -0.60 -3.70 -7.88
CA ALA A 27 -1.59 -2.66 -8.17
C ALA A 27 -1.00 -1.26 -8.12
N SER A 28 -1.59 -0.34 -8.88
CA SER A 28 -1.37 1.10 -8.73
C SER A 28 -2.68 1.82 -8.38
N PRO A 29 -2.64 3.02 -7.76
CA PRO A 29 -3.84 3.76 -7.44
C PRO A 29 -4.76 4.01 -8.64
N ARG A 30 -4.17 4.31 -9.80
CA ARG A 30 -4.92 4.57 -11.04
C ARG A 30 -5.57 3.31 -11.60
N LEU A 31 -4.90 2.16 -11.50
CA LEU A 31 -5.48 0.86 -11.86
C LEU A 31 -6.69 0.58 -10.97
N LEU A 32 -6.52 0.70 -9.66
CA LEU A 32 -7.55 0.38 -8.68
C LEU A 32 -8.79 1.28 -8.80
N GLU A 33 -8.62 2.58 -9.07
CA GLU A 33 -9.76 3.49 -9.30
C GLU A 33 -10.65 3.03 -10.46
N GLY A 34 -10.06 2.44 -11.51
CA GLY A 34 -10.80 1.93 -12.67
C GLY A 34 -11.58 0.65 -12.39
N GLU A 35 -11.28 -0.05 -11.29
CA GLU A 35 -11.84 -1.37 -11.04
C GLU A 35 -13.19 -1.33 -10.36
N ARG A 36 -14.10 -2.18 -10.85
CA ARG A 36 -15.50 -2.26 -10.38
C ARG A 36 -15.60 -2.54 -8.88
N GLY A 37 -14.55 -3.10 -8.28
CA GLY A 37 -14.44 -3.35 -6.84
C GLY A 37 -14.16 -2.08 -6.01
N PHE A 38 -13.76 -0.97 -6.60
CA PHE A 38 -13.34 0.22 -5.86
C PHE A 38 -14.27 1.38 -6.15
N SER A 39 -14.73 2.05 -5.09
CA SER A 39 -15.53 3.27 -5.16
C SER A 39 -14.74 4.52 -4.71
N ALA A 40 -13.48 4.34 -4.33
CA ALA A 40 -12.61 5.40 -3.86
C ALA A 40 -11.87 6.06 -5.04
N SER A 41 -11.60 7.35 -4.95
CA SER A 41 -10.80 8.07 -5.95
C SER A 41 -9.33 7.64 -5.91
N GLU A 42 -8.62 7.86 -7.01
CA GLU A 42 -7.18 7.60 -7.12
C GLU A 42 -6.40 8.24 -5.95
N ARG A 43 -6.74 9.50 -5.61
CA ARG A 43 -6.11 10.21 -4.48
C ARG A 43 -6.31 9.46 -3.17
N ARG A 44 -7.52 8.99 -2.89
CA ARG A 44 -7.83 8.26 -1.65
C ARG A 44 -7.11 6.91 -1.60
N ILE A 45 -7.09 6.20 -2.72
CA ILE A 45 -6.37 4.93 -2.83
C ILE A 45 -4.88 5.15 -2.60
N ARG A 46 -4.28 6.18 -3.21
CA ARG A 46 -2.88 6.56 -3.01
C ARG A 46 -2.56 6.84 -1.54
N GLU A 47 -3.41 7.58 -0.85
CA GLU A 47 -3.27 7.83 0.60
C GLU A 47 -3.24 6.51 1.40
N ARG A 48 -4.15 5.58 1.10
CA ARG A 48 -4.21 4.28 1.78
C ARG A 48 -3.01 3.38 1.44
N CYS A 49 -2.56 3.36 0.19
CA CYS A 49 -1.32 2.67 -0.19
C CYS A 49 -0.13 3.19 0.62
N MET A 50 -0.01 4.50 0.82
CA MET A 50 1.06 5.07 1.64
C MET A 50 0.95 4.68 3.12
N CYS A 51 -0.28 4.63 3.68
CA CYS A 51 -0.49 4.13 5.04
C CYS A 51 -0.10 2.65 5.19
N LEU A 52 -0.52 1.80 4.25
CA LEU A 52 -0.18 0.38 4.22
C LEU A 52 1.32 0.14 4.04
N HIS A 53 1.97 0.94 3.19
CA HIS A 53 3.41 0.89 3.01
C HIS A 53 4.16 1.28 4.28
N TYR A 54 3.74 2.37 4.93
CA TYR A 54 4.31 2.80 6.21
C TYR A 54 4.19 1.71 7.29
N ALA A 55 3.05 1.02 7.33
CA ALA A 55 2.82 -0.09 8.24
C ALA A 55 3.49 -1.41 7.81
N GLY A 56 4.15 -1.45 6.64
CA GLY A 56 4.93 -2.61 6.18
C GLY A 56 4.09 -3.72 5.54
N PHE A 57 2.85 -3.46 5.11
CA PHE A 57 1.99 -4.48 4.49
C PHE A 57 2.11 -4.55 2.97
N ILE A 58 2.56 -3.47 2.32
CA ILE A 58 2.83 -3.42 0.88
C ILE A 58 4.14 -2.67 0.61
N GLU A 59 4.75 -2.94 -0.53
CA GLU A 59 6.04 -2.36 -0.94
C GLU A 59 5.97 -1.85 -2.39
N PRO A 60 6.52 -0.66 -2.71
CA PRO A 60 6.60 -0.19 -4.08
C PRO A 60 7.61 -1.03 -4.89
N ILE A 61 7.15 -1.61 -6.00
CA ILE A 61 8.03 -2.32 -6.94
C ILE A 61 8.60 -1.38 -8.02
N HIS A 62 7.82 -0.38 -8.44
CA HIS A 62 8.26 0.67 -9.36
C HIS A 62 7.25 1.81 -9.39
N GLY A 63 7.70 3.05 -9.16
CA GLY A 63 6.82 4.21 -9.10
C GLY A 63 5.73 4.05 -8.04
N ASP A 64 4.46 4.14 -8.43
CA ASP A 64 3.32 3.92 -7.55
C ASP A 64 2.66 2.54 -7.70
N MET A 65 3.39 1.57 -8.25
CA MET A 65 2.97 0.17 -8.27
C MET A 65 3.46 -0.53 -7.00
N TYR A 66 2.54 -1.24 -6.34
CA TYR A 66 2.79 -1.94 -5.09
C TYR A 66 2.56 -3.44 -5.22
N ASP A 67 3.38 -4.22 -4.51
CA ASP A 67 3.20 -5.65 -4.26
C ASP A 67 3.02 -5.88 -2.73
N LEU A 68 2.54 -7.06 -2.34
CA LEU A 68 2.36 -7.48 -0.96
C LEU A 68 3.68 -7.89 -0.32
N THR A 69 3.87 -7.47 0.93
CA THR A 69 4.95 -8.00 1.76
C THR A 69 4.58 -9.36 2.38
N SER A 70 5.54 -10.01 3.04
CA SER A 70 5.27 -11.23 3.80
C SER A 70 4.25 -10.99 4.92
N GLU A 71 4.36 -9.83 5.58
CA GLU A 71 3.45 -9.37 6.63
C GLU A 71 2.05 -9.14 6.09
N GLY A 72 1.90 -8.50 4.92
CA GLY A 72 0.60 -8.35 4.25
C GLY A 72 -0.07 -9.70 3.95
N ILE A 73 0.71 -10.70 3.52
CA ILE A 73 0.20 -12.06 3.28
C ILE A 73 -0.26 -12.73 4.59
N LEU A 74 0.53 -12.62 5.65
CA LEU A 74 0.17 -13.18 6.97
C LEU A 74 -1.07 -12.50 7.55
N TYR A 75 -1.18 -11.18 7.41
CA TYR A 75 -2.36 -10.42 7.80
C TYR A 75 -3.61 -10.94 7.08
N LEU A 76 -3.56 -11.07 5.75
CA LEU A 76 -4.70 -11.55 4.97
C LEU A 76 -5.11 -12.99 5.29
N LYS A 77 -4.20 -13.81 5.82
CA LYS A 77 -4.47 -15.18 6.31
C LYS A 77 -5.07 -15.23 7.72
N GLY A 78 -5.02 -14.12 8.47
CA GLY A 78 -5.41 -14.06 9.88
C GLY A 78 -4.30 -14.49 10.84
N ASP A 79 -3.08 -14.65 10.35
CA ASP A 79 -1.92 -15.13 11.11
C ASP A 79 -1.14 -13.99 11.80
N LEU A 80 -1.51 -12.73 11.54
CA LEU A 80 -0.85 -11.53 12.04
C LEU A 80 -1.87 -10.53 12.58
N ASP A 81 -1.54 -9.93 13.72
CA ASP A 81 -2.29 -8.86 14.37
C ASP A 81 -1.72 -7.48 14.00
N ALA A 82 -2.49 -6.70 13.26
CA ALA A 82 -2.05 -5.40 12.74
C ALA A 82 -1.91 -4.34 13.84
N GLU A 83 -2.49 -4.53 15.03
CA GLU A 83 -2.31 -3.61 16.17
C GLU A 83 -0.85 -3.53 16.64
N HIS A 84 -0.02 -4.52 16.29
CA HIS A 84 1.42 -4.52 16.62
C HIS A 84 2.30 -3.79 15.59
N TYR A 85 1.71 -3.23 14.53
CA TYR A 85 2.44 -2.55 13.47
C TYR A 85 2.35 -1.02 13.60
N PRO A 86 3.32 -0.27 13.03
CA PRO A 86 3.36 1.18 13.16
C PRO A 86 2.07 1.86 12.67
N GLU A 87 1.44 2.64 13.55
CA GLU A 87 0.27 3.42 13.18
C GLU A 87 0.66 4.57 12.23
N PRO A 88 0.07 4.61 11.02
CA PRO A 88 0.26 5.69 10.06
C PRO A 88 -0.55 6.92 10.49
N THR A 89 0.15 8.02 10.79
CA THR A 89 -0.46 9.34 10.92
C THR A 89 -0.09 10.19 9.70
N PRO A 90 -0.92 11.18 9.29
CA PRO A 90 -0.56 12.06 8.18
C PRO A 90 0.83 12.71 8.35
N SER A 91 1.20 13.07 9.58
CA SER A 91 2.52 13.64 9.87
C SER A 91 3.69 12.67 9.72
N LYS A 92 3.47 11.35 9.88
CA LYS A 92 4.49 10.30 9.69
C LYS A 92 4.58 9.89 8.23
N VAL A 93 3.43 9.66 7.58
CA VAL A 93 3.31 9.20 6.20
C VAL A 93 3.77 10.27 5.21
N PHE A 94 3.42 11.54 5.44
CA PHE A 94 3.74 12.65 4.52
C PHE A 94 4.94 13.50 4.97
N LYS A 95 5.65 13.11 6.04
CA LYS A 95 6.83 13.84 6.53
C LYS A 95 7.91 14.00 5.46
N ASP A 96 7.92 13.07 4.51
CA ASP A 96 8.96 12.91 3.51
C ASP A 96 8.48 13.11 2.06
N ARG A 97 7.38 13.84 1.82
CA ARG A 97 6.91 14.14 0.44
C ARG A 97 7.96 14.81 -0.47
N TYR A 98 9.08 15.27 0.08
CA TYR A 98 10.23 15.84 -0.63
C TYR A 98 11.54 15.04 -0.48
N ALA A 99 11.59 14.00 0.34
CA ALA A 99 12.69 13.05 0.23
C ALA A 99 12.30 12.08 -0.88
N THR A 100 12.87 12.29 -2.06
CA THR A 100 13.07 11.20 -3.00
C THR A 100 13.59 9.99 -2.20
N PRO A 101 12.90 8.83 -2.22
CA PRO A 101 13.53 7.59 -1.80
C PRO A 101 14.84 7.48 -2.56
N SER A 102 15.94 7.22 -1.86
CA SER A 102 17.28 7.19 -2.46
C SER A 102 17.34 6.24 -3.68
N ASP A 103 16.46 5.23 -3.70
CA ASP A 103 16.37 4.22 -4.76
C ASP A 103 15.62 4.70 -6.02
N TRP A 104 14.91 5.84 -5.96
CA TRP A 104 14.24 6.45 -7.12
C TRP A 104 15.15 7.41 -7.90
N ALA A 105 16.22 7.89 -7.26
CA ALA A 105 17.24 8.73 -7.90
C ALA A 105 18.05 7.98 -8.98
N HIS A 106 18.07 6.64 -8.93
CA HIS A 106 18.77 5.80 -9.91
C HIS A 106 17.91 5.36 -11.11
N ALA A 107 16.58 5.52 -11.04
CA ALA A 107 15.68 5.05 -12.10
C ALA A 107 15.42 6.09 -13.22
N SER A 108 15.92 7.32 -13.10
CA SER A 108 15.72 8.38 -14.10
C SER A 108 17.00 8.69 -14.88
N VAL A 109 17.51 7.72 -15.63
CA VAL A 109 18.39 8.02 -16.77
C VAL A 109 18.00 7.14 -17.95
N LYS A 110 17.19 7.68 -18.87
CA LYS A 110 17.62 7.86 -20.27
C LYS A 110 16.96 9.10 -20.86
N PRO A 111 17.74 10.14 -21.22
CA PRO A 111 17.23 11.20 -22.06
C PRO A 111 17.06 10.63 -23.47
N TYR A 112 15.84 10.68 -24.00
CA TYR A 112 15.63 10.63 -25.44
C TYR A 112 15.62 12.08 -25.93
N TRP A 113 16.60 12.37 -26.79
CA TRP A 113 16.73 13.61 -27.56
C TRP A 113 15.47 13.88 -28.37
#